data_AF-A0AAE6JNH2-F1
#
_entry.id   AF-A0AAE6JNH2-F1
#
_cell.length_a   1.000
_cell.length_b   1.000
_cell.length_c   1.000
_cell.angle_alpha   90.00
_cell.angle_beta   90.00
_cell.angle_gamma   90.00
#
_symmetry.space_group_name_H-M   'P 1'
#
loop_
_entity.id
_entity.type
_entity.pdbx_description
1 polymer ?
#
loop_
_entity_poly.entity_id
_entity_poly.type
_entity_poly.pdbx_seq_one_letter_code
_entity_poly.pdbx_strand_id
1 'polypeptide(L)'
;MLKNIRRKLAWVLALIVSPIFVFAQSGVNGLNAATSNLKTYVDPVTDITLVIGGIVGIVGGIRVYSKWNSGDQDINKELMGWGGSCLFLVLSSLIIKAFFGL
;
A
#
# COMPACT_ATOMS: atom_id res chain seq x y z
N MET A 1 29.43 -11.48 -56.78
CA MET A 1 28.89 -10.43 -55.89
C MET A 1 27.37 -10.48 -55.71
N LEU A 2 26.57 -10.67 -56.77
CA LEU A 2 25.09 -10.68 -56.71
C LEU A 2 24.45 -11.73 -55.77
N LYS A 3 25.10 -12.89 -55.56
CA LYS A 3 24.58 -13.99 -54.71
C LYS A 3 24.60 -13.64 -53.20
N ASN A 4 25.59 -12.87 -52.76
CA ASN A 4 25.68 -12.40 -51.36
C ASN A 4 24.69 -11.26 -51.08
N ILE A 5 24.44 -10.40 -52.07
CA ILE A 5 23.42 -9.34 -51.98
C ILE A 5 22.02 -9.96 -51.89
N ARG A 6 21.72 -10.97 -52.73
CA ARG A 6 20.44 -11.72 -52.65
C ARG A 6 20.25 -12.43 -51.31
N ARG A 7 21.30 -13.02 -50.72
CA ARG A 7 21.23 -13.60 -49.38
C ARG A 7 20.98 -12.55 -48.30
N LYS A 8 21.66 -11.41 -48.33
CA LYS A 8 21.42 -10.30 -47.38
C LYS A 8 19.99 -9.75 -47.51
N LEU A 9 19.49 -9.63 -48.75
CA LEU A 9 18.12 -9.19 -49.02
C LEU A 9 17.08 -10.17 -48.45
N ALA A 10 17.34 -11.48 -48.56
CA ALA A 10 16.48 -12.51 -47.98
C ALA A 10 16.44 -12.47 -46.44
N TRP A 11 17.58 -12.20 -45.78
CA TRP A 11 17.64 -12.04 -44.32
C TRP A 11 16.89 -10.78 -43.84
N VAL A 12 16.98 -9.68 -44.58
CA VAL A 12 16.25 -8.45 -44.26
C VAL A 12 14.74 -8.65 -44.42
N LEU A 13 14.32 -9.33 -45.50
CA LEU A 13 12.91 -9.69 -45.70
C LEU A 13 12.38 -10.62 -44.61
N ALA A 14 13.19 -11.57 -44.14
CA ALA A 14 12.81 -12.47 -43.06
C ALA A 14 12.58 -11.75 -41.71
N LEU A 15 13.36 -10.70 -41.42
CA LEU A 15 13.17 -9.88 -40.21
C LEU A 15 11.92 -8.99 -40.28
N ILE A 16 11.53 -8.54 -41.47
CA ILE A 16 10.32 -7.71 -41.65
C ILE A 16 9.04 -8.53 -41.52
N VAL A 17 9.10 -9.83 -41.82
CA VAL A 17 7.93 -10.73 -41.80
C VAL A 17 7.70 -11.38 -40.43
N SER A 18 8.56 -11.17 -39.44
CA SER A 18 8.31 -11.72 -38.10
C SER A 18 7.09 -11.03 -37.45
N PRO A 19 6.01 -11.75 -37.11
CA PRO A 19 4.86 -11.15 -36.45
C PRO A 19 5.25 -10.68 -35.04
N ILE A 20 5.08 -9.39 -34.78
CA ILE A 20 5.19 -8.83 -33.42
C ILE A 20 3.84 -9.09 -32.74
N PHE A 21 3.80 -10.05 -31.81
CA PHE A 21 2.60 -10.29 -31.01
C PHE A 21 2.44 -9.17 -30.00
N VAL A 22 1.59 -8.18 -30.32
CA VAL A 22 1.16 -7.16 -29.37
C VAL A 22 -0.07 -7.69 -28.65
N PHE A 23 0.13 -8.18 -27.42
CA PHE A 23 -0.99 -8.56 -26.56
C PHE A 23 -1.66 -7.30 -26.02
N ALA A 24 -2.85 -6.97 -26.52
CA ALA A 24 -3.73 -6.02 -25.85
C ALA A 24 -4.26 -6.71 -24.57
N GLN A 25 -3.76 -6.32 -23.39
CA GLN A 25 -4.31 -6.80 -22.13
C GLN A 25 -5.73 -6.25 -21.97
N SER A 26 -6.70 -7.12 -21.69
CA SER A 26 -8.07 -6.66 -21.42
C SER A 26 -8.06 -5.68 -20.24
N GLY A 27 -8.85 -4.61 -20.31
CA GLY A 27 -8.91 -3.61 -19.24
C GLY A 27 -9.23 -4.23 -17.87
N VAL A 28 -10.00 -5.31 -17.86
CA VAL A 28 -10.33 -6.11 -16.67
C VAL A 28 -9.11 -6.84 -16.12
N ASN A 29 -8.25 -7.41 -16.98
CA ASN A 29 -7.00 -8.03 -16.54
C ASN A 29 -6.01 -6.98 -16.00
N GLY A 30 -6.02 -5.77 -16.54
CA GLY A 30 -5.24 -4.64 -16.02
C GLY A 30 -5.73 -4.18 -14.64
N LEU A 31 -7.05 -4.04 -14.46
CA LEU A 31 -7.69 -3.70 -13.18
C LEU A 31 -7.45 -4.76 -12.10
N ASN A 32 -7.56 -6.05 -12.46
CA ASN A 32 -7.28 -7.15 -11.55
C ASN A 32 -5.80 -7.20 -11.15
N ALA A 33 -4.88 -6.98 -12.10
CA ALA A 33 -3.45 -6.89 -11.78
C ALA A 33 -3.14 -5.70 -10.86
N ALA A 34 -3.74 -4.53 -11.10
CA ALA A 34 -3.59 -3.36 -10.23
C ALA A 34 -4.12 -3.62 -8.81
N THR A 35 -5.27 -4.29 -8.70
CA THR A 35 -5.87 -4.65 -7.39
C THR A 35 -4.97 -5.62 -6.62
N SER A 36 -4.42 -6.64 -7.28
CA SER A 36 -3.49 -7.59 -6.66
C SER A 36 -2.21 -6.91 -6.19
N ASN A 37 -1.67 -5.99 -6.99
CA ASN A 37 -0.50 -5.21 -6.60
C ASN A 37 -0.79 -4.31 -5.38
N LEU A 38 -1.97 -3.68 -5.33
CA LEU A 38 -2.39 -2.88 -4.18
C LEU A 38 -2.47 -3.72 -2.91
N LYS A 39 -3.04 -4.94 -2.96
CA LYS A 39 -3.13 -5.83 -1.80
C LYS A 39 -1.75 -6.14 -1.19
N THR A 40 -0.71 -6.30 -1.99
CA THR A 40 0.66 -6.54 -1.50
C THR A 40 1.21 -5.38 -0.67
N TYR A 41 0.73 -4.15 -0.90
CA TYR A 41 1.14 -2.97 -0.12
C TYR A 41 0.30 -2.72 1.14
N VAL A 42 -0.88 -3.32 1.25
CA VAL A 42 -1.81 -3.05 2.36
C VAL A 42 -1.22 -3.50 3.70
N ASP A 43 -0.67 -4.71 3.77
CA ASP A 43 -0.07 -5.24 5.00
C ASP A 43 1.13 -4.41 5.51
N PRO A 44 2.18 -4.13 4.70
CA PRO A 44 3.31 -3.33 5.19
C PRO A 44 2.90 -1.91 5.56
N VAL A 45 1.94 -1.29 4.85
CA VAL A 45 1.43 0.04 5.19
C VAL A 45 0.65 0.02 6.51
N THR A 46 -0.13 -1.04 6.76
CA THR A 46 -0.88 -1.21 8.00
C THR A 46 0.06 -1.37 9.20
N ASP A 47 1.12 -2.17 9.06
CA ASP A 47 2.11 -2.38 10.12
C ASP A 47 2.85 -1.08 10.47
N ILE A 48 3.29 -0.30 9.46
CA ILE A 48 3.93 1.00 9.69
C ILE A 48 2.97 1.98 10.39
N THR A 49 1.69 1.99 9.98
CA THR A 49 0.66 2.83 10.60
C THR A 49 0.42 2.46 12.06
N LEU A 50 0.41 1.16 12.38
CA LEU A 50 0.30 0.67 13.76
C LEU A 50 1.50 1.09 14.62
N VAL A 51 2.72 1.00 14.08
CA VAL A 51 3.94 1.41 14.79
C VAL A 51 3.91 2.92 15.09
N ILE A 52 3.56 3.75 14.10
CA ILE A 52 3.44 5.20 14.29
C ILE A 52 2.32 5.52 15.29
N GLY A 53 1.17 4.85 15.16
CA GLY A 53 0.05 4.98 16.08
C GLY A 53 0.43 4.62 17.52
N GLY A 54 1.24 3.57 17.71
CA GLY A 54 1.78 3.19 19.01
C GLY A 54 2.69 4.27 19.62
N ILE A 55 3.60 4.83 18.82
CA ILE A 55 4.50 5.91 19.27
C ILE A 55 3.70 7.14 19.71
N VAL A 56 2.74 7.58 18.88
CA VAL A 56 1.88 8.74 19.20
C VAL A 56 0.99 8.45 20.43
N GLY A 57 0.49 7.22 20.55
CA GLY A 57 -0.29 6.78 21.70
C GLY A 57 0.48 6.85 23.01
N ILE A 58 1.76 6.45 23.01
CA ILE A 58 2.65 6.54 24.18
C ILE A 58 2.86 8.02 24.57
N VAL A 59 3.14 8.89 23.61
CA VAL A 59 3.31 10.34 23.87
C VAL A 59 2.04 10.95 24.47
N GLY A 60 0.87 10.59 23.94
CA GLY A 60 -0.43 10.99 24.52
C GLY A 60 -0.61 10.50 25.95
N GLY A 61 -0.23 9.24 26.24
CA GLY A 61 -0.34 8.65 27.57
C GLY A 61 0.57 9.35 28.60
N ILE A 62 1.79 9.71 28.19
CA ILE A 62 2.71 10.49 29.03
C ILE A 62 2.10 11.87 29.37
N ARG A 63 1.44 12.53 28.42
CA ARG A 63 0.77 13.82 28.66
C ARG A 63 -0.38 13.70 29.66
N VAL A 64 -1.22 12.69 29.50
CA VAL A 64 -2.34 12.41 30.44
C VAL A 64 -1.78 12.13 31.83
N TYR A 65 -0.73 11.30 31.94
CA TYR A 65 -0.06 11.04 33.22
C TYR A 65 0.49 12.33 33.86
N SER A 66 1.15 13.19 33.09
CA SER A 66 1.71 14.46 33.58
C SER A 66 0.62 15.36 34.17
N LYS A 67 -0.52 15.49 33.50
CA LYS A 67 -1.64 16.31 33.99
C LYS A 67 -2.35 15.65 35.17
N TRP A 68 -2.38 14.32 35.24
CA TRP A 68 -2.96 13.59 36.36
C TRP A 68 -2.15 13.83 37.64
N ASN A 69 -0.83 13.82 37.52
CA ASN A 69 0.06 14.13 38.63
C ASN A 69 0.06 15.63 39.03
N SER A 70 -0.41 16.51 38.13
CA SER A 70 -0.52 17.96 38.37
C SER A 70 -1.86 18.38 38.98
N GLY A 71 -2.80 17.43 39.18
CA GLY A 71 -4.11 17.72 39.75
C GLY A 71 -5.04 18.53 38.84
N ASP A 72 -4.85 18.46 37.52
CA ASP A 72 -5.67 19.16 36.53
C ASP A 72 -7.13 18.63 36.58
N GLN A 73 -8.10 19.56 36.65
CA GLN A 73 -9.53 19.23 36.77
C GLN A 73 -10.08 18.56 35.50
N ASP A 74 -9.42 18.76 34.35
CA ASP A 74 -9.84 18.21 33.06
C ASP A 74 -9.32 16.79 32.77
N ILE A 75 -8.71 16.12 33.75
CA ILE A 75 -8.05 14.83 33.51
C ILE A 75 -8.96 13.72 33.05
N ASN A 76 -10.18 13.65 33.60
CA ASN A 76 -11.15 12.65 33.14
C ASN A 76 -11.49 12.84 31.65
N LYS A 77 -11.55 14.10 31.18
CA LYS A 77 -11.85 14.41 29.78
C LYS A 77 -10.67 14.04 28.86
N GLU A 78 -9.45 14.36 29.27
CA GLU A 78 -8.26 13.99 28.49
C GLU A 78 -8.01 12.49 28.47
N LEU A 79 -8.23 11.80 29.59
CA LEU A 79 -8.03 10.36 29.70
C LEU A 79 -9.08 9.60 28.87
N MET A 80 -10.33 10.06 28.85
CA MET A 80 -11.35 9.54 27.93
C MET A 80 -11.02 9.82 26.46
N GLY A 81 -10.53 11.02 26.14
CA GLY A 81 -10.13 11.38 24.77
C GLY A 81 -8.95 10.54 24.26
N TRP A 82 -7.94 10.36 25.11
CA TRP A 82 -6.79 9.50 24.82
C TRP A 82 -7.21 8.04 24.66
N GLY A 83 -7.98 7.50 25.61
CA GLY A 83 -8.46 6.11 25.55
C GLY A 83 -9.31 5.81 24.31
N GLY A 84 -10.22 6.73 23.94
CA GLY A 84 -11.01 6.61 22.72
C GLY A 84 -10.17 6.66 21.44
N SER A 85 -9.15 7.52 21.40
CA SER A 85 -8.23 7.62 20.26
C SER A 85 -7.39 6.36 20.07
N CYS A 86 -6.90 5.76 21.16
CA CYS A 86 -6.14 4.50 21.10
C CYS A 86 -7.01 3.35 20.61
N LEU A 87 -8.25 3.25 21.09
CA LEU A 87 -9.20 2.23 20.62
C LEU A 87 -9.49 2.38 19.13
N PHE A 88 -9.71 3.62 18.66
CA PHE A 88 -9.93 3.90 17.24
C PHE A 88 -8.75 3.46 16.36
N LEU A 89 -7.50 3.73 16.77
CA LEU A 89 -6.32 3.32 16.01
C LEU A 89 -6.21 1.79 15.84
N VAL A 90 -6.53 1.02 16.89
CA VAL A 90 -6.55 -0.45 16.82
C VAL A 90 -7.66 -0.93 15.89
N LEU A 91 -8.87 -0.38 16.02
CA LEU A 91 -10.01 -0.75 15.18
C LEU A 91 -9.80 -0.36 13.72
N SER A 92 -9.16 0.77 13.44
CA SER A 92 -8.87 1.23 12.09
C SER A 92 -8.01 0.22 11.31
N SER A 93 -7.03 -0.41 11.97
CA SER A 93 -6.22 -1.46 11.36
C SER A 93 -7.05 -2.69 10.97
N LEU A 94 -8.00 -3.10 11.82
CA LEU A 94 -8.92 -4.20 11.51
C LEU A 94 -9.83 -3.88 10.33
N ILE A 95 -10.34 -2.64 10.28
CA ILE A 95 -11.19 -2.17 9.20
C ILE A 95 -10.45 -2.20 7.86
N ILE A 96 -9.20 -1.70 7.82
CA ILE A 96 -8.38 -1.72 6.61
C ILE A 96 -8.19 -3.16 6.12
N LYS A 97 -7.79 -4.09 7.00
CA LYS A 97 -7.64 -5.51 6.64
C LYS A 97 -8.95 -6.12 6.11
N ALA A 98 -10.07 -5.84 6.77
CA ALA A 98 -11.39 -6.30 6.35
C ALA A 98 -11.82 -5.78 4.96
N PHE A 99 -11.57 -4.49 4.65
CA PHE A 99 -11.88 -3.92 3.33
C PHE A 99 -11.07 -4.56 2.20
N PHE A 100 -9.84 -4.98 2.46
CA PHE A 100 -8.98 -5.64 1.47
C PHE A 100 -9.14 -7.17 1.46
N GLY A 101 -10.02 -7.73 2.29
CA GLY A 101 -10.29 -9.17 2.36
C GLY A 101 -9.07 -9.98 2.83
N LEU A 102 -8.29 -9.39 3.73
CA LEU A 102 -7.19 -10.03 4.48
C LEU A 102 -7.69 -10.56 5.82
#